data_AF-A0A852E0Y2-F1
#
_entry.id   AF-A0A852E0Y2-F1
#
_cell.length_a   1.000
_cell.length_b   1.000
_cell.length_c   1.000
_cell.angle_alpha   90.00
_cell.angle_beta   90.00
_cell.angle_gamma   90.00
#
_symmetry.space_group_name_H-M   'P 1'
#
loop_
_entity.id
_entity.type
_entity.pdbx_description
1 polymer ?
#
loop_
_entity_poly.entity_id
_entity_poly.type
_entity_poly.pdbx_seq_one_letter_code
_entity_poly.pdbx_strand_id
1 'polypeptide(L)'
;LPEVAFVRDLSAQQRALKEKEKASWSALSAEEKVELYRIKFNETYAEMNKGTNEWKTILGGVLFFLGLTGIILIWQKHFMYGPVPHTFSEEWLSAQTKRMLDMRVNPVQGITAQWDFDKNEWKK
;
A
#
# COMPACT_ATOMS: atom_id res chain seq x y z
N LEU A 1 -30.21 11.45 -1.91
CA LEU A 1 -30.83 11.62 -0.57
C LEU A 1 -31.04 10.23 0.02
N PRO A 2 -30.68 9.96 1.28
CA PRO A 2 -30.94 8.68 1.94
C PRO A 2 -32.44 8.39 2.01
N GLU A 3 -32.83 7.12 1.93
CA GLU A 3 -34.23 6.68 1.95
C GLU A 3 -34.93 7.02 3.28
N VAL A 4 -34.18 6.95 4.38
CA VAL A 4 -34.68 7.22 5.74
C VAL A 4 -33.94 8.40 6.36
N ALA A 5 -34.60 9.10 7.29
CA ALA A 5 -33.95 10.12 8.11
C ALA A 5 -32.95 9.48 9.09
N PHE A 6 -31.90 10.23 9.44
CA PHE A 6 -30.92 9.80 10.44
C PHE A 6 -31.55 9.59 11.81
N VAL A 7 -32.34 10.56 12.29
CA VAL A 7 -33.11 10.44 13.54
C VAL A 7 -34.54 10.00 13.22
N ARG A 8 -34.97 8.90 13.84
CA ARG A 8 -36.32 8.35 13.68
C ARG A 8 -37.26 8.75 14.82
N ASP A 9 -36.78 8.61 16.04
CA ASP A 9 -37.57 8.92 17.23
C ASP A 9 -37.28 10.35 17.69
N LEU A 10 -38.26 11.22 17.49
CA LEU A 10 -38.14 12.63 17.82
C LEU A 10 -38.53 12.90 19.28
N SER A 11 -37.67 13.64 19.98
CA SER A 11 -37.97 14.22 21.29
C SER A 11 -39.15 15.20 21.21
N ALA A 12 -39.73 15.56 22.35
CA ALA A 12 -40.83 16.54 22.38
C ALA A 12 -40.44 17.88 21.74
N GLN A 13 -39.19 18.33 21.97
CA GLN A 13 -38.63 19.55 21.38
C GLN A 13 -38.45 19.41 19.86
N GLN A 14 -37.91 18.29 19.40
CA GLN A 14 -37.74 18.03 17.97
C GLN A 14 -39.08 17.90 17.24
N ARG A 15 -40.11 17.34 17.88
CA ARG A 15 -41.48 17.33 17.34
C ARG A 15 -42.02 18.75 17.18
N ALA A 16 -41.85 19.60 18.19
CA ALA A 16 -42.24 21.01 18.10
C ALA A 16 -41.47 21.75 16.98
N LEU A 17 -40.17 21.45 16.82
CA LEU A 17 -39.35 21.99 15.75
C LEU A 17 -39.82 21.52 14.36
N LYS A 18 -40.21 20.25 14.20
CA LYS A 18 -40.80 19.72 12.96
C LYS A 18 -42.18 20.33 12.64
N GLU A 19 -42.95 20.72 13.66
CA GLU A 19 -44.17 21.50 13.44
C GLU A 19 -43.83 22.94 12.99
N LYS A 20 -42.81 23.57 13.59
CA LYS A 20 -42.33 24.91 13.20
C LYS A 20 -41.77 24.94 11.77
N GLU A 21 -41.11 23.87 11.32
CA GLU A 21 -40.57 23.69 9.96
C GLU A 21 -41.65 23.83 8.87
N LYS A 22 -42.92 23.53 9.17
CA LYS A 22 -44.03 23.66 8.21
C LYS A 22 -44.39 25.11 7.89
N ALA A 23 -43.96 26.07 8.72
CA ALA A 23 -44.15 27.51 8.53
C ALA A 23 -42.98 28.16 7.77
N SER A 24 -42.93 29.50 7.70
CA SER A 24 -41.86 30.21 6.98
C SER A 24 -40.48 29.98 7.61
N TRP A 25 -39.51 29.56 6.79
CA TRP A 25 -38.12 29.34 7.21
C TRP A 25 -37.34 30.64 7.50
N SER A 26 -37.92 31.80 7.19
CA SER A 26 -37.38 33.10 7.61
C SER A 26 -37.50 33.32 9.13
N ALA A 27 -38.44 32.62 9.80
CA ALA A 27 -38.66 32.69 11.24
C ALA A 27 -37.84 31.65 12.04
N LEU A 28 -37.09 30.79 11.35
CA LEU A 28 -36.19 29.82 11.97
C LEU A 28 -34.83 30.44 12.27
N SER A 29 -34.30 30.20 13.47
CA SER A 29 -32.94 30.58 13.81
C SER A 29 -31.91 29.75 13.03
N ALA A 30 -30.64 30.16 13.06
CA ALA A 30 -29.58 29.41 12.41
C ALA A 30 -29.40 28.02 13.05
N GLU A 31 -29.53 27.95 14.37
CA GLU A 31 -29.41 26.73 15.17
C GLU A 31 -30.55 25.75 14.85
N GLU A 32 -31.79 26.24 14.72
CA GLU A 32 -32.96 25.44 14.35
C GLU A 32 -32.81 24.81 12.95
N LYS A 33 -32.22 25.55 12.00
CA LYS A 33 -31.92 25.02 10.66
C LYS A 33 -30.85 23.93 10.71
N VAL A 34 -29.81 24.11 11.52
CA VAL A 34 -28.77 23.09 11.73
C VAL A 34 -29.35 21.86 12.42
N GLU A 35 -30.25 22.04 13.39
CA GLU A 35 -30.90 20.93 14.09
C GLU A 35 -31.80 20.13 13.14
N LEU A 36 -32.60 20.79 12.30
CA LEU A 36 -33.38 20.13 11.24
C LEU A 36 -32.47 19.35 10.26
N TYR A 37 -31.32 19.93 9.91
CA TYR A 37 -30.33 19.23 9.09
C TYR A 37 -29.82 17.96 9.77
N ARG A 38 -29.43 18.05 11.05
CA ARG A 38 -28.92 16.91 11.84
C ARG A 38 -29.98 15.85 12.15
N ILE A 39 -31.26 16.22 12.18
CA ILE A 39 -32.37 15.25 12.25
C ILE A 39 -32.41 14.43 10.96
N LYS A 40 -32.25 15.07 9.79
CA LYS A 40 -32.33 14.38 8.49
C LYS A 40 -31.04 13.64 8.13
N PHE A 41 -29.87 14.20 8.42
CA PHE A 41 -28.56 13.70 8.02
C PHE A 41 -27.60 13.65 9.21
N ASN A 42 -26.81 12.57 9.31
CA ASN A 42 -25.79 12.45 10.36
C ASN A 42 -24.66 13.47 10.17
N GLU A 43 -24.11 13.54 8.96
CA GLU A 43 -22.92 14.31 8.61
C GLU A 43 -23.20 15.23 7.43
N THR A 44 -22.46 16.34 7.37
CA THR A 44 -22.39 17.18 6.19
C THR A 44 -21.51 16.56 5.12
N TYR A 45 -21.68 16.97 3.85
CA TYR A 45 -20.77 16.55 2.78
C TYR A 45 -19.30 16.88 3.08
N ALA A 46 -19.02 17.97 3.80
CA ALA A 46 -17.65 18.34 4.19
C ALA A 46 -17.06 17.38 5.23
N GLU A 47 -17.87 16.93 6.19
CA GLU A 47 -17.46 15.95 7.20
C GLU A 47 -17.27 14.57 6.58
N MET A 48 -18.22 14.12 5.76
CA MET A 48 -18.22 12.80 5.14
C MET A 48 -17.09 12.63 4.11
N ASN A 49 -16.70 13.72 3.45
CA ASN A 49 -15.58 13.73 2.48
C ASN A 49 -14.25 14.16 3.13
N LYS A 50 -14.19 14.31 4.45
CA LYS A 50 -12.96 14.67 5.14
C LYS A 50 -11.96 13.51 5.02
N GLY A 51 -10.83 13.78 4.38
CA GLY A 51 -9.76 12.78 4.25
C GLY A 51 -9.21 12.33 5.61
N THR A 52 -8.74 11.08 5.66
CA THR A 52 -8.10 10.50 6.85
C THR A 52 -6.59 10.37 6.65
N ASN A 53 -5.86 10.12 7.74
CA ASN A 53 -4.42 9.83 7.71
C ASN A 53 -4.12 8.32 7.73
N GLU A 54 -5.10 7.47 7.46
CA GLU A 54 -4.97 6.01 7.56
C GLU A 54 -3.86 5.45 6.66
N TRP A 55 -3.59 6.08 5.51
CA TRP A 55 -2.52 5.68 4.61
C TRP A 55 -1.14 5.63 5.30
N LYS A 56 -0.91 6.48 6.31
CA LYS A 56 0.33 6.48 7.10
C LYS A 56 0.45 5.22 7.95
N THR A 57 -0.65 4.81 8.58
CA THR A 57 -0.73 3.58 9.37
C THR A 57 -0.54 2.36 8.46
N ILE A 58 -1.19 2.34 7.29
CA ILE A 58 -1.05 1.26 6.32
C ILE A 58 0.41 1.14 5.86
N LEU A 59 1.01 2.25 5.44
CA LEU A 59 2.40 2.27 4.96
C LEU A 59 3.38 1.84 6.06
N GLY A 60 3.20 2.35 7.29
CA GLY A 60 4.02 1.97 8.43
C GLY A 60 3.91 0.48 8.76
N GLY A 61 2.69 -0.07 8.76
CA GLY A 61 2.45 -1.50 8.98
C GLY A 61 3.12 -2.38 7.91
N VAL A 62 2.97 -2.03 6.63
CA VAL A 62 3.61 -2.78 5.52
C VAL A 62 5.14 -2.77 5.68
N LEU A 63 5.74 -1.61 5.89
CA LEU A 63 7.20 -1.50 6.05
C LEU A 63 7.72 -2.24 7.29
N PHE A 64 6.97 -2.22 8.39
CA PHE A 64 7.30 -2.98 9.59
C PHE A 64 7.36 -4.49 9.31
N PHE A 65 6.35 -5.05 8.65
CA PHE A 65 6.33 -6.48 8.34
C PHE A 65 7.34 -6.89 7.27
N LEU A 66 7.65 -6.01 6.31
CA LEU A 66 8.77 -6.21 5.38
C LEU A 66 10.11 -6.26 6.14
N GLY A 67 10.33 -5.34 7.08
CA GLY A 67 11.51 -5.36 7.95
C GLY A 67 11.60 -6.64 8.78
N LEU A 68 10.50 -7.06 9.40
CA LEU A 68 10.42 -8.31 10.17
C LEU A 68 10.74 -9.54 9.32
N THR A 69 10.27 -9.56 8.07
CA THR A 69 10.59 -10.63 7.10
C THR A 69 12.09 -10.68 6.83
N GLY A 70 12.76 -9.54 6.71
CA GLY A 70 14.22 -9.47 6.56
C GLY A 70 14.96 -10.09 7.76
N ILE A 71 14.49 -9.85 8.99
CA ILE A 71 15.07 -10.44 10.20
C ILE A 71 14.92 -11.96 10.20
N ILE A 72 13.75 -12.47 9.79
CA ILE A 72 13.51 -13.92 9.67
C ILE A 72 14.46 -14.55 8.66
N LEU A 73 14.70 -13.91 7.51
CA LEU A 73 15.64 -14.41 6.50
C LEU A 73 17.08 -14.46 7.02
N ILE A 74 17.52 -13.46 7.78
CA ILE A 74 18.85 -13.45 8.43
C ILE A 74 18.95 -14.64 9.39
N TRP A 75 17.94 -14.85 10.22
CA TRP A 75 17.89 -15.99 11.16
C TRP A 75 17.97 -17.33 10.43
N GLN A 76 17.18 -17.54 9.36
CA GLN A 76 17.24 -18.75 8.54
C GLN A 76 18.64 -18.95 7.94
N LYS A 77 19.27 -17.90 7.41
CA LYS A 77 20.60 -17.97 6.81
C LYS A 77 21.70 -18.32 7.82
N HIS A 78 21.53 -17.92 9.08
CA HIS A 78 22.52 -18.15 10.13
C HIS A 78 22.36 -19.52 10.80
N PHE A 79 21.13 -19.97 11.03
CA PHE A 79 20.86 -21.16 11.84
C PHE A 79 20.33 -22.37 11.07
N MET A 80 19.76 -22.19 9.86
CA MET A 80 19.15 -23.29 9.10
C MET A 80 19.93 -23.66 7.84
N TYR A 81 20.38 -22.67 7.06
CA TYR A 81 21.05 -22.94 5.79
C TYR A 81 22.49 -23.38 5.99
N GLY A 82 22.83 -24.56 5.44
CA GLY A 82 24.19 -25.09 5.38
C GLY A 82 25.11 -24.31 4.43
N PRO A 83 26.37 -24.76 4.28
CA PRO A 83 27.31 -24.14 3.34
C PRO A 83 26.81 -24.27 1.91
N VAL A 84 27.05 -23.25 1.09
CA VAL A 84 26.81 -23.33 -0.35
C VAL A 84 27.78 -24.35 -0.98
N PRO A 85 27.40 -25.00 -2.10
CA PRO A 85 28.28 -25.95 -2.77
C PRO A 85 29.63 -25.32 -3.16
N HIS A 86 30.69 -26.13 -3.16
CA HIS A 86 32.05 -25.66 -3.54
C HIS A 86 32.11 -25.06 -4.94
N THR A 87 31.15 -25.38 -5.82
CA THR A 87 31.06 -24.83 -7.19
C THR A 87 30.76 -23.34 -7.23
N PHE A 88 30.40 -22.73 -6.09
CA PHE A 88 30.25 -21.28 -5.93
C PHE A 88 31.53 -20.60 -5.42
N SER A 89 32.65 -21.33 -5.28
CA SER A 89 33.94 -20.70 -5.00
C SER A 89 34.40 -19.85 -6.19
N GLU A 90 35.18 -18.80 -5.94
CA GLU A 90 35.67 -17.89 -6.98
C GLU A 90 36.55 -18.61 -8.02
N GLU A 91 37.39 -19.54 -7.57
CA GLU A 91 38.22 -20.38 -8.44
C GLU A 91 37.36 -21.26 -9.35
N TRP A 92 36.35 -21.93 -8.79
CA TRP A 92 35.47 -22.79 -9.59
C TRP A 92 34.63 -21.97 -10.56
N LEU A 93 34.07 -20.84 -10.12
CA LEU A 93 33.27 -19.95 -10.97
C LEU A 93 34.10 -19.37 -12.12
N SER A 94 35.34 -18.97 -11.87
CA SER A 94 36.22 -18.45 -12.92
C SER A 94 36.62 -19.53 -13.93
N ALA A 95 36.99 -20.73 -13.46
CA ALA A 95 37.29 -21.88 -14.33
C ALA A 95 36.06 -22.31 -15.15
N GLN A 96 34.88 -22.36 -14.52
CA GLN A 96 33.62 -22.68 -15.16
C GLN A 96 33.24 -21.62 -16.20
N THR A 97 33.41 -20.33 -15.88
CA THR A 97 33.15 -19.23 -16.81
C THR A 97 34.06 -19.34 -18.02
N LYS A 98 35.37 -19.55 -17.82
CA LYS A 98 36.32 -19.78 -18.92
C LYS A 98 35.90 -20.96 -19.80
N ARG A 99 35.55 -22.10 -19.19
CA ARG A 99 35.04 -23.26 -19.94
C ARG A 99 33.77 -22.92 -20.74
N MET A 100 32.87 -22.11 -20.21
CA MET A 100 31.68 -21.65 -20.95
C MET A 100 32.05 -20.77 -22.16
N LEU A 101 33.07 -19.91 -22.01
CA LEU A 101 33.64 -19.12 -23.11
C LEU A 101 34.26 -20.03 -24.19
N ASP A 102 35.08 -20.99 -23.78
CA ASP A 102 35.76 -21.93 -24.67
C ASP A 102 34.75 -22.77 -25.47
N MET A 103 33.66 -23.19 -24.83
CA MET A 103 32.57 -23.94 -25.46
C MET A 103 31.56 -23.06 -26.23
N ARG A 104 31.77 -21.73 -26.30
CA ARG A 104 30.87 -20.78 -26.99
C ARG A 104 29.41 -20.88 -26.52
N VAL A 105 29.18 -20.99 -25.21
CA VAL A 105 27.82 -21.10 -24.64
C VAL A 105 27.00 -19.83 -24.94
N ASN A 106 25.84 -19.99 -25.57
CA ASN A 106 24.93 -18.89 -25.96
C ASN A 106 25.62 -17.75 -26.73
N PRO A 107 26.18 -18.00 -27.93
CA PRO A 107 27.12 -17.10 -28.59
C PRO A 107 26.50 -15.96 -29.39
N VAL A 108 25.18 -15.96 -29.61
CA VAL A 108 24.51 -14.95 -30.43
C VAL A 108 24.07 -13.74 -29.59
N GLN A 109 23.45 -13.98 -28.43
CA GLN A 109 22.89 -12.92 -27.58
C GLN A 109 23.22 -13.09 -26.09
N GLY A 110 23.78 -14.25 -25.70
CA GLY A 110 24.02 -14.60 -24.30
C GLY A 110 25.45 -14.31 -23.85
N ILE A 111 25.89 -15.07 -22.84
CA ILE A 111 27.16 -14.82 -22.14
C ILE A 111 28.36 -14.72 -23.07
N THR A 112 28.57 -15.67 -24.00
CA THR A 112 29.74 -15.60 -24.89
C THR A 112 29.61 -14.55 -25.98
N ALA A 113 28.40 -14.08 -26.29
CA ALA A 113 28.22 -12.92 -27.16
C ALA A 113 28.78 -11.63 -26.53
N GLN A 114 28.85 -11.56 -25.18
CA GLN A 114 29.37 -10.43 -24.41
C GLN A 114 30.89 -10.51 -24.17
N TRP A 115 31.57 -11.56 -24.63
CA TRP A 115 33.02 -11.69 -24.52
C TRP A 115 33.72 -11.27 -25.82
N ASP A 116 34.74 -10.43 -25.72
CA ASP A 116 35.64 -10.11 -26.82
C ASP A 116 36.76 -11.14 -26.85
N PHE A 117 36.67 -12.08 -27.80
CA PHE A 117 37.67 -13.15 -27.94
C PHE A 117 38.99 -12.65 -28.52
N ASP A 118 38.99 -11.50 -29.20
CA ASP A 118 40.20 -10.93 -29.79
C ASP A 118 41.03 -10.20 -28.71
N LYS A 119 40.35 -9.54 -27.78
CA LYS A 119 40.98 -8.80 -26.68
C LYS A 119 41.03 -9.55 -25.36
N ASN A 120 40.38 -10.71 -25.29
CA ASN A 120 40.28 -11.56 -24.11
C ASN A 120 39.74 -10.79 -22.88
N GLU A 121 38.69 -10.00 -23.10
CA GLU A 121 38.01 -9.20 -22.06
C GLU A 121 36.49 -9.17 -22.29
N TRP A 122 35.72 -8.75 -21.28
CA TRP A 122 34.29 -8.49 -21.45
C TRP A 122 34.08 -7.24 -22.31
N LYS A 123 33.14 -7.31 -23.26
CA LYS A 123 32.73 -6.16 -24.06
C LYS A 123 32.18 -5.07 -23.13
N LYS A 124 32.47 -3.81 -23.48
CA LYS A 124 31.99 -2.62 -22.77
C LYS A 124 30.63 -2.18 -23.29
#